data_AF-A0A7C6TGB7-F1
#
_entry.id   AF-A0A7C6TGB7-F1
#
_cell.length_a   1.000
_cell.length_b   1.000
_cell.length_c   1.000
_cell.angle_alpha   90.00
_cell.angle_beta   90.00
_cell.angle_gamma   90.00
#
_symmetry.space_group_name_H-M   'P 1'
#
loop_
_entity.id
_entity.type
_entity.pdbx_description
1 polymer ?
#
loop_
_entity_poly.entity_id
_entity_poly.type
_entity_poly.pdbx_seq_one_letter_code
_entity_poly.pdbx_strand_id
1 'polypeptide(L)'
;MRRLGRLVDAIVVSALRIAIAFPWLVFAYFLRFLYRFRLVGKEKMPQKGPLIVLFPEIGVISNVSSTWAYWTVLRRPMLDMPEKVVSYAQEQLWALPYMRTIMQRVANSRPIVSHAAGPLALHLLDGFRALRDGGIVTMNPEGDMPWDGRPLPLGSGAAWLALRTAAPIVPLVWEASIYDIWPRWRLRPWLTGRPTLIVGDALRLCDAPMTNATQQDVEAANARIRVELDRLTYGAGGVAAWMGPPTQGGKPLRETPRVNVGQAKRSPIAPDGKKRSIWRQGVAQLLWRCPVCGTLDAIRHEKPTDVSCAACDTRWTLQRVRGRDYRLRVIAGPPSLVDLEMALTAWYDQARDGFAPQPVPHRGRSPRCGRARVPVGRWRHPGARPTESAHRALGRARASRRRAPRAARVRALGYHRPGTLAPHRAPSPLARRARRLGF
;
A
#
# COMPACT_ATOMS: atom_id res chain seq x y z
N MET A 1 -17.72 -36.01 -27.63
CA MET A 1 -17.59 -36.14 -26.16
C MET A 1 -16.54 -35.21 -25.53
N ARG A 2 -15.27 -35.19 -25.95
CA ARG A 2 -14.21 -34.31 -25.34
C ARG A 2 -14.44 -32.79 -25.46
N ARG A 3 -15.16 -32.30 -26.48
CA ARG A 3 -15.56 -30.88 -26.57
C ARG A 3 -16.74 -30.53 -25.63
N LEU A 4 -17.67 -31.46 -25.44
CA LEU A 4 -18.82 -31.30 -24.54
C LEU A 4 -18.37 -31.32 -23.07
N GLY A 5 -17.46 -32.23 -22.70
CA GLY A 5 -16.88 -32.26 -21.34
C GLY A 5 -16.16 -30.97 -20.98
N ARG A 6 -15.33 -30.42 -21.89
CA ARG A 6 -14.67 -29.12 -21.68
C ARG A 6 -15.64 -27.94 -21.55
N LEU A 7 -16.77 -27.98 -22.26
CA LEU A 7 -17.81 -26.95 -22.15
C LEU A 7 -18.52 -27.04 -20.81
N VAL A 8 -18.88 -28.24 -20.36
CA VAL A 8 -19.50 -28.49 -19.05
C VAL A 8 -18.56 -28.09 -17.92
N ASP A 9 -17.28 -28.47 -17.98
CA ASP A 9 -16.27 -28.08 -17.00
C ASP A 9 -16.10 -26.56 -16.94
N ALA A 10 -16.08 -25.89 -18.10
CA ALA A 10 -16.01 -24.43 -18.16
C ALA A 10 -17.25 -23.75 -17.55
N ILE A 11 -18.44 -24.30 -17.77
CA ILE A 11 -19.70 -23.81 -17.17
C ILE A 11 -19.70 -24.01 -15.66
N VAL A 12 -19.32 -25.20 -15.17
CA VAL A 12 -19.27 -25.52 -13.74
C VAL A 12 -18.24 -24.66 -13.01
N VAL A 13 -17.04 -24.49 -13.57
CA VAL A 13 -16.00 -23.60 -13.01
C VAL A 13 -16.48 -22.15 -12.98
N SER A 14 -17.16 -21.68 -14.03
CA SER A 14 -17.72 -20.33 -14.09
C SER A 14 -18.84 -20.13 -13.06
N ALA A 15 -19.75 -21.10 -12.92
CA ALA A 15 -20.81 -21.08 -11.91
C ALA A 15 -20.24 -21.06 -10.48
N LEU A 16 -19.20 -21.86 -10.22
CA LEU A 16 -18.52 -21.88 -8.92
C LEU A 16 -17.79 -20.56 -8.62
N ARG A 17 -17.12 -19.96 -9.61
CA ARG A 17 -16.48 -18.63 -9.48
C ARG A 17 -17.53 -17.56 -9.13
N ILE A 18 -18.68 -17.58 -9.81
CA ILE A 18 -19.80 -16.66 -9.54
C ILE A 18 -20.35 -16.88 -8.13
N ALA A 19 -20.63 -18.12 -7.74
CA ALA A 19 -21.17 -18.43 -6.41
C ALA A 19 -20.23 -17.97 -5.27
N ILE A 20 -18.91 -18.17 -5.44
CA ILE A 20 -17.90 -17.73 -4.46
C ILE A 20 -17.84 -16.20 -4.36
N ALA A 21 -17.94 -15.48 -5.48
CA ALA A 21 -17.87 -14.02 -5.51
C ALA A 21 -19.20 -13.33 -5.20
N PHE A 22 -20.32 -14.04 -5.29
CA PHE A 22 -21.66 -13.48 -5.16
C PHE A 22 -21.90 -12.73 -3.85
N PRO A 23 -21.53 -13.24 -2.65
CA PRO A 23 -21.69 -12.49 -1.41
C PRO A 23 -20.92 -11.16 -1.40
N TRP A 24 -19.71 -11.15 -1.97
CA TRP A 24 -18.90 -9.94 -2.11
C TRP A 24 -19.49 -8.93 -3.08
N LEU A 25 -20.03 -9.41 -4.20
CA LEU A 25 -20.76 -8.57 -5.15
C LEU A 25 -22.00 -7.97 -4.51
N VAL A 26 -22.83 -8.76 -3.82
CA VAL A 26 -24.02 -8.28 -3.10
C VAL A 26 -23.64 -7.23 -2.07
N PHE A 27 -22.60 -7.49 -1.27
CA PHE A 27 -22.10 -6.52 -0.29
C PHE A 27 -21.64 -5.21 -0.96
N ALA A 28 -20.86 -5.29 -2.03
CA ALA A 28 -20.37 -4.11 -2.73
C ALA A 28 -21.50 -3.29 -3.39
N TYR A 29 -22.52 -3.95 -3.94
CA TYR A 29 -23.72 -3.29 -4.47
C TYR A 29 -24.65 -2.74 -3.37
N PHE A 30 -24.70 -3.38 -2.21
CA PHE A 30 -25.36 -2.82 -1.03
C PHE A 30 -24.69 -1.51 -0.59
N LEU A 31 -23.35 -1.46 -0.54
CA LEU A 31 -22.62 -0.22 -0.26
C LEU A 31 -22.88 0.85 -1.32
N ARG A 32 -22.94 0.46 -2.60
CA ARG A 32 -23.31 1.34 -3.72
C ARG A 32 -24.67 1.99 -3.52
N PHE A 33 -25.65 1.25 -3.00
CA PHE A 33 -26.98 1.74 -2.68
C PHE A 33 -26.97 2.65 -1.45
N LEU A 34 -26.36 2.18 -0.35
CA LEU A 34 -26.31 2.90 0.93
C LEU A 34 -25.61 4.26 0.79
N TYR A 35 -24.45 4.30 0.14
CA TYR A 35 -23.65 5.52 -0.04
C TYR A 35 -23.88 6.23 -1.37
N ARG A 36 -24.79 5.74 -2.21
CA ARG A 36 -25.14 6.35 -3.50
C ARG A 36 -23.91 6.72 -4.34
N PHE A 37 -22.96 5.80 -4.52
CA PHE A 37 -21.72 6.09 -5.22
C PHE A 37 -21.98 6.74 -6.59
N ARG A 38 -21.24 7.79 -6.93
CA ARG A 38 -21.27 8.36 -8.27
C ARG A 38 -20.12 7.78 -9.08
N LEU A 39 -20.33 7.63 -10.39
CA LEU A 39 -19.29 7.22 -11.33
C LEU A 39 -19.24 8.24 -12.45
N VAL A 40 -18.06 8.83 -12.67
CA VAL A 40 -17.81 9.83 -13.70
C VAL A 40 -16.72 9.31 -14.63
N GLY A 41 -16.84 9.57 -15.94
CA GLY A 41 -15.83 9.20 -16.93
C GLY A 41 -15.86 7.73 -17.34
N LYS A 42 -16.93 6.98 -17.06
CA LYS A 42 -17.01 5.53 -17.34
C LYS A 42 -16.64 5.20 -18.80
N GLU A 43 -17.08 6.04 -19.73
CA GLU A 43 -16.84 5.97 -21.16
C GLU A 43 -15.34 6.06 -21.54
N LYS A 44 -14.51 6.67 -20.67
CA LYS A 44 -13.06 6.77 -20.87
C LYS A 44 -12.34 5.45 -20.65
N MET A 45 -12.95 4.47 -19.98
CA MET A 45 -12.29 3.20 -19.66
C MET A 45 -12.17 2.29 -20.90
N PRO A 46 -10.96 2.00 -21.40
CA PRO A 46 -10.78 1.09 -22.52
C PRO A 46 -11.26 -0.32 -22.17
N GLN A 47 -11.95 -0.96 -23.12
CA GLN A 47 -12.49 -2.32 -22.95
C GLN A 47 -11.59 -3.40 -23.58
N LYS A 48 -10.41 -3.01 -24.06
CA LYS A 48 -9.39 -3.89 -24.65
C LYS A 48 -8.01 -3.44 -24.18
N GLY A 49 -7.11 -4.39 -23.94
CA GLY A 49 -5.74 -4.11 -23.56
C GLY A 49 -4.80 -3.96 -24.76
N PRO A 50 -3.49 -3.70 -24.53
CA PRO A 50 -2.85 -3.59 -23.22
C PRO A 50 -3.32 -2.38 -22.41
N LEU A 51 -3.57 -2.56 -21.11
CA LEU A 51 -4.05 -1.49 -20.21
C LEU A 51 -3.58 -1.71 -18.78
N ILE A 52 -3.14 -0.65 -18.10
CA ILE A 52 -2.87 -0.65 -16.66
C ILE A 52 -3.93 0.23 -15.97
N VAL A 53 -4.71 -0.32 -15.04
CA VAL A 53 -5.69 0.42 -14.25
C VAL A 53 -5.13 0.63 -12.85
N LEU A 54 -4.99 1.89 -12.44
CA LEU A 54 -4.53 2.24 -11.10
C LEU A 54 -5.71 2.54 -10.20
N PHE A 55 -5.79 1.84 -9.07
CA PHE A 55 -6.85 1.99 -8.08
C PHE A 55 -6.25 2.27 -6.70
N PRO A 56 -5.87 3.53 -6.40
CA PRO A 56 -5.45 3.92 -5.07
C PRO A 56 -6.58 3.73 -4.05
N GLU A 57 -6.24 3.22 -2.87
CA GLU A 57 -7.18 2.91 -1.82
C GLU A 57 -7.02 3.90 -0.67
N ILE A 58 -7.77 4.99 -0.66
CA ILE A 58 -7.62 6.07 0.35
C ILE A 58 -8.34 5.76 1.69
N GLY A 59 -9.32 4.85 1.69
CA GLY A 59 -10.08 4.49 2.90
C GLY A 59 -10.73 3.11 2.83
N VAL A 60 -11.34 2.66 3.93
CA VAL A 60 -11.88 1.29 4.02
C VAL A 60 -12.99 1.07 2.99
N ILE A 61 -13.87 2.07 2.77
CA ILE A 61 -14.92 1.99 1.74
C ILE A 61 -14.33 1.83 0.35
N SER A 62 -13.22 2.50 0.01
CA SER A 62 -12.59 2.34 -1.30
C SER A 62 -12.08 0.92 -1.52
N ASN A 63 -11.44 0.31 -0.51
CA ASN A 63 -10.92 -1.05 -0.60
C ASN A 63 -12.06 -2.08 -0.77
N VAL A 64 -13.09 -2.05 0.08
CA VAL A 64 -14.20 -3.02 0.02
C VAL A 64 -15.15 -2.82 -1.16
N SER A 65 -15.09 -1.66 -1.83
CA SER A 65 -15.86 -1.38 -3.05
C SER A 65 -15.10 -1.65 -4.35
N SER A 66 -13.83 -2.08 -4.27
CA SER A 66 -12.98 -2.40 -5.43
C SER A 66 -13.65 -3.39 -6.39
N THR A 67 -14.30 -4.43 -5.87
CA THR A 67 -15.04 -5.41 -6.69
C THR A 67 -16.16 -4.74 -7.50
N TRP A 68 -16.94 -3.85 -6.88
CA TRP A 68 -17.99 -3.10 -7.59
C TRP A 68 -17.38 -2.15 -8.63
N ALA A 69 -16.30 -1.46 -8.29
CA ALA A 69 -15.61 -0.53 -9.19
C ALA A 69 -15.12 -1.25 -10.45
N TYR A 70 -14.30 -2.30 -10.29
CA TYR A 70 -13.77 -3.08 -11.41
C TYR A 70 -14.88 -3.75 -12.22
N TRP A 71 -15.88 -4.36 -11.58
CA TRP A 71 -16.99 -4.95 -12.29
C TRP A 71 -17.76 -3.92 -13.13
N THR A 72 -17.89 -2.69 -12.64
CA THR A 72 -18.65 -1.64 -13.35
C THR A 72 -17.91 -1.12 -14.58
N VAL A 73 -16.57 -1.02 -14.52
CA VAL A 73 -15.75 -0.40 -15.58
C VAL A 73 -15.05 -1.41 -16.49
N LEU A 74 -14.81 -2.65 -16.05
CA LEU A 74 -14.07 -3.70 -16.76
C LEU A 74 -14.89 -4.98 -16.97
N ARG A 75 -16.23 -4.91 -16.88
CA ARG A 75 -17.12 -6.08 -17.03
C ARG A 75 -16.80 -6.95 -18.25
N ARG A 76 -16.65 -6.33 -19.43
CA ARG A 76 -16.40 -7.04 -20.68
C ARG A 76 -15.04 -7.75 -20.66
N PRO A 77 -13.90 -7.06 -20.42
CA PRO A 77 -12.62 -7.73 -20.23
C PRO A 77 -12.62 -8.89 -19.24
N MET A 78 -13.30 -8.74 -18.10
CA MET A 78 -13.35 -9.77 -17.05
C MET A 78 -14.15 -11.01 -17.47
N LEU A 79 -15.12 -10.86 -18.38
CA LEU A 79 -15.91 -11.98 -18.91
C LEU A 79 -15.25 -12.60 -20.14
N ASP A 80 -14.73 -11.78 -21.04
CA ASP A 80 -14.21 -12.22 -22.35
C ASP A 80 -12.79 -12.80 -22.23
N MET A 81 -11.96 -12.23 -21.35
CA MET A 81 -10.55 -12.60 -21.19
C MET A 81 -10.08 -12.62 -19.72
N PRO A 82 -10.76 -13.36 -18.81
CA PRO A 82 -10.45 -13.37 -17.38
C PRO A 82 -9.00 -13.74 -17.06
N GLU A 83 -8.43 -14.70 -17.79
CA GLU A 83 -7.05 -15.16 -17.58
C GLU A 83 -6.00 -14.10 -17.96
N LYS A 84 -6.39 -13.09 -18.76
CA LYS A 84 -5.54 -11.96 -19.18
C LYS A 84 -5.76 -10.70 -18.34
N VAL A 85 -6.68 -10.73 -17.37
CA VAL A 85 -6.85 -9.67 -16.37
C VAL A 85 -6.08 -10.07 -15.12
N VAL A 86 -4.93 -9.46 -14.88
CA VAL A 86 -4.07 -9.74 -13.72
C VAL A 86 -4.23 -8.63 -12.70
N SER A 87 -4.60 -9.00 -11.48
CA SER A 87 -4.79 -8.03 -10.39
C SER A 87 -3.70 -8.16 -9.32
N TYR A 88 -3.41 -7.09 -8.60
CA TYR A 88 -2.51 -7.13 -7.45
C TYR A 88 -3.25 -6.67 -6.20
N ALA A 89 -3.11 -7.44 -5.12
CA ALA A 89 -3.76 -7.15 -3.85
C ALA A 89 -2.80 -7.41 -2.68
N GLN A 90 -3.11 -6.83 -1.53
CA GLN A 90 -2.29 -6.93 -0.32
C GLN A 90 -2.12 -8.38 0.17
N GLU A 91 -0.87 -8.78 0.49
CA GLU A 91 -0.57 -10.15 0.90
C GLU A 91 -1.37 -10.64 2.11
N GLN A 92 -1.78 -9.74 3.01
CA GLN A 92 -2.53 -10.11 4.22
C GLN A 92 -3.89 -10.73 3.89
N LEU A 93 -4.46 -10.43 2.71
CA LEU A 93 -5.69 -11.07 2.24
C LEU A 93 -5.51 -12.58 2.02
N TRP A 94 -4.30 -13.05 1.72
CA TRP A 94 -4.04 -14.48 1.58
C TRP A 94 -4.01 -15.22 2.93
N ALA A 95 -3.95 -14.51 4.06
CA ALA A 95 -4.07 -15.14 5.37
C ALA A 95 -5.50 -15.65 5.65
N LEU A 96 -6.51 -15.06 5.00
CA LEU A 96 -7.92 -15.44 5.15
C LEU A 96 -8.30 -16.49 4.08
N PRO A 97 -8.73 -17.71 4.45
CA PRO A 97 -8.98 -18.79 3.47
C PRO A 97 -9.99 -18.45 2.38
N TYR A 98 -11.07 -17.75 2.74
CA TYR A 98 -12.10 -17.33 1.79
C TYR A 98 -11.56 -16.26 0.82
N MET A 99 -10.82 -15.26 1.31
CA MET A 99 -10.19 -14.24 0.47
C MET A 99 -9.14 -14.84 -0.45
N ARG A 100 -8.28 -15.72 0.07
CA ARG A 100 -7.31 -16.48 -0.73
C ARG A 100 -7.97 -17.17 -1.92
N THR A 101 -9.12 -17.80 -1.70
CA THR A 101 -9.87 -18.49 -2.74
C THR A 101 -10.39 -17.52 -3.80
N ILE A 102 -10.98 -16.38 -3.39
CA ILE A 102 -11.44 -15.33 -4.32
C ILE A 102 -10.27 -14.79 -5.14
N MET A 103 -9.18 -14.39 -4.47
CA MET A 103 -8.02 -13.78 -5.10
C MET A 103 -7.36 -14.73 -6.11
N GLN A 104 -7.18 -16.01 -5.76
CA GLN A 104 -6.49 -16.97 -6.62
C GLN A 104 -7.37 -17.56 -7.72
N ARG A 105 -8.64 -17.86 -7.43
CA ARG A 105 -9.50 -18.64 -8.34
C ARG A 105 -10.49 -17.79 -9.14
N VAL A 106 -10.82 -16.59 -8.67
CA VAL A 106 -11.81 -15.71 -9.31
C VAL A 106 -11.14 -14.48 -9.92
N ALA A 107 -10.38 -13.73 -9.13
CA ALA A 107 -9.86 -12.41 -9.52
C ALA A 107 -8.47 -12.46 -10.20
N ASN A 108 -7.92 -13.65 -10.44
CA ASN A 108 -6.57 -13.87 -10.99
C ASN A 108 -5.53 -12.91 -10.38
N SER A 109 -5.55 -12.80 -9.05
CA SER A 109 -4.77 -11.84 -8.30
C SER A 109 -3.43 -12.41 -7.83
N ARG A 110 -2.42 -11.56 -7.70
CA ARG A 110 -1.10 -11.88 -7.12
C ARG A 110 -0.89 -11.06 -5.84
N PRO A 111 -0.20 -11.61 -4.83
CA PRO A 111 0.10 -10.87 -3.63
C PRO A 111 1.15 -9.80 -3.92
N ILE A 112 0.88 -8.58 -3.47
CA ILE A 112 1.85 -7.50 -3.40
C ILE A 112 2.33 -7.40 -1.96
N VAL A 113 3.65 -7.41 -1.78
CA VAL A 113 4.28 -7.23 -0.48
C VAL A 113 4.80 -5.80 -0.43
N SER A 114 4.16 -4.98 0.40
CA SER A 114 4.60 -3.61 0.61
C SER A 114 6.03 -3.61 1.13
N HIS A 115 6.92 -2.87 0.48
CA HIS A 115 8.32 -2.69 0.87
C HIS A 115 9.26 -3.92 0.77
N ALA A 116 8.86 -5.04 0.12
CA ALA A 116 9.76 -6.17 -0.14
C ALA A 116 10.07 -6.35 -1.63
N ALA A 117 11.33 -6.12 -2.02
CA ALA A 117 11.76 -6.11 -3.43
C ALA A 117 11.72 -7.50 -4.12
N GLY A 118 11.91 -8.60 -3.39
CA GLY A 118 12.10 -9.94 -3.97
C GLY A 118 10.81 -10.59 -4.53
N PRO A 119 9.80 -10.90 -3.69
CA PRO A 119 8.56 -11.53 -4.15
C PRO A 119 7.75 -10.66 -5.13
N LEU A 120 7.83 -9.34 -4.96
CA LEU A 120 7.18 -8.36 -5.83
C LEU A 120 7.68 -8.49 -7.29
N ALA A 121 8.99 -8.66 -7.48
CA ALA A 121 9.58 -8.73 -8.82
C ALA A 121 9.06 -9.93 -9.64
N LEU A 122 8.87 -11.11 -9.01
CA LEU A 122 8.37 -12.30 -9.69
C LEU A 122 6.91 -12.14 -10.13
N HIS A 123 6.06 -11.60 -9.26
CA HIS A 123 4.66 -11.38 -9.60
C HIS A 123 4.46 -10.24 -10.61
N LEU A 124 5.37 -9.27 -10.69
CA LEU A 124 5.34 -8.25 -11.75
C LEU A 124 5.59 -8.82 -13.15
N LEU A 125 6.35 -9.92 -13.27
CA LEU A 125 6.55 -10.58 -14.57
C LEU A 125 5.25 -11.18 -15.14
N ASP A 126 4.32 -11.63 -14.28
CA ASP A 126 3.01 -12.09 -14.72
C ASP A 126 2.20 -10.94 -15.35
N GLY A 127 2.21 -9.76 -14.72
CA GLY A 127 1.59 -8.55 -15.27
C GLY A 127 2.25 -8.10 -16.57
N PHE A 128 3.58 -8.15 -16.65
CA PHE A 128 4.32 -7.85 -17.87
C PHE A 128 3.92 -8.75 -19.04
N ARG A 129 3.82 -10.07 -18.79
CA ARG A 129 3.35 -11.05 -19.80
C ARG A 129 1.92 -10.77 -20.22
N ALA A 130 1.02 -10.57 -19.25
CA ALA A 130 -0.38 -10.26 -19.54
C ALA A 130 -0.52 -9.01 -20.42
N LEU A 131 0.22 -7.93 -20.12
CA LEU A 131 0.23 -6.72 -20.95
C LEU A 131 0.79 -6.98 -22.35
N ARG A 132 1.89 -7.74 -22.48
CA ARG A 132 2.42 -8.12 -23.80
C ARG A 132 1.42 -8.90 -24.65
N ASP A 133 0.56 -9.69 -24.01
CA ASP A 133 -0.47 -10.50 -24.66
C ASP A 133 -1.79 -9.73 -24.88
N GLY A 134 -1.79 -8.40 -24.72
CA GLY A 134 -2.94 -7.52 -24.90
C GLY A 134 -3.95 -7.54 -23.74
N GLY A 135 -3.52 -7.99 -22.57
CA GLY A 135 -4.31 -8.09 -21.34
C GLY A 135 -4.41 -6.80 -20.52
N ILE A 136 -4.93 -6.91 -19.31
CA ILE A 136 -5.15 -5.77 -18.41
C ILE A 136 -4.50 -6.06 -17.06
N VAL A 137 -3.82 -5.08 -16.50
CA VAL A 137 -3.28 -5.13 -15.15
C VAL A 137 -4.03 -4.15 -14.26
N THR A 138 -4.51 -4.58 -13.10
CA THR A 138 -5.11 -3.69 -12.10
C THR A 138 -4.32 -3.69 -10.80
N MET A 139 -4.00 -2.53 -10.24
CA MET A 139 -3.25 -2.46 -8.98
C MET A 139 -3.48 -1.17 -8.20
N ASN A 140 -3.29 -1.23 -6.88
CA ASN A 140 -3.03 -0.05 -6.07
C ASN A 140 -1.54 0.34 -6.22
N PRO A 141 -1.21 1.49 -6.84
CA PRO A 141 0.18 1.87 -7.07
C PRO A 141 0.94 2.24 -5.78
N GLU A 142 0.23 2.53 -4.69
CA GLU A 142 0.80 2.83 -3.38
C GLU A 142 1.11 1.56 -2.56
N GLY A 143 0.50 0.42 -2.92
CA GLY A 143 0.70 -0.87 -2.25
C GLY A 143 0.08 -1.00 -0.85
N ASP A 144 -0.36 0.09 -0.23
CA ASP A 144 -1.13 0.09 1.01
C ASP A 144 -2.20 1.20 1.00
N MET A 145 -3.08 1.15 2.00
CA MET A 145 -4.08 2.16 2.30
C MET A 145 -3.53 3.13 3.37
N PRO A 146 -3.61 4.45 3.15
CA PRO A 146 -3.10 5.43 4.10
C PRO A 146 -3.92 5.44 5.40
N TRP A 147 -3.26 5.86 6.47
CA TRP A 147 -3.90 6.01 7.79
C TRP A 147 -4.59 7.36 7.95
N ASP A 148 -3.97 8.43 7.45
CA ASP A 148 -4.41 9.83 7.58
C ASP A 148 -5.11 10.35 6.31
N GLY A 149 -5.32 9.48 5.31
CA GLY A 149 -5.99 9.85 4.08
C GLY A 149 -5.12 10.64 3.10
N ARG A 150 -3.84 10.91 3.41
CA ARG A 150 -2.88 11.47 2.45
C ARG A 150 -2.34 10.39 1.54
N PRO A 151 -1.84 10.74 0.34
CA PRO A 151 -1.25 9.74 -0.53
C PRO A 151 0.04 9.16 0.04
N LEU A 152 0.25 7.87 -0.13
CA LEU A 152 1.50 7.19 0.18
C LEU A 152 2.50 7.30 -0.99
N PRO A 153 3.79 7.03 -0.75
CA PRO A 153 4.77 6.90 -1.83
C PRO A 153 4.37 5.81 -2.82
N LEU A 154 4.49 6.10 -4.11
CA LEU A 154 4.24 5.11 -5.15
C LEU A 154 5.35 4.05 -5.18
N GLY A 155 4.95 2.79 -5.35
CA GLY A 155 5.86 1.71 -5.69
C GLY A 155 6.39 1.85 -7.13
N SER A 156 7.42 1.08 -7.47
CA SER A 156 8.00 1.08 -8.83
C SER A 156 7.19 0.27 -9.85
N GLY A 157 6.30 -0.63 -9.39
CA GLY A 157 5.66 -1.63 -10.25
C GLY A 157 4.82 -1.07 -11.41
N ALA A 158 3.95 -0.09 -11.12
CA ALA A 158 3.08 0.53 -12.12
C ALA A 158 3.89 1.26 -13.22
N ALA A 159 4.80 2.15 -12.81
CA ALA A 159 5.68 2.87 -13.73
C ALA A 159 6.57 1.93 -14.52
N TRP A 160 7.17 0.93 -13.86
CA TRP A 160 8.02 -0.05 -14.55
C TRP A 160 7.24 -0.83 -15.61
N LEU A 161 6.03 -1.32 -15.31
CA LEU A 161 5.20 -2.02 -16.30
C LEU A 161 4.85 -1.13 -17.49
N ALA A 162 4.42 0.11 -17.24
CA ALA A 162 4.07 1.05 -18.28
C ALA A 162 5.25 1.38 -19.19
N LEU A 163 6.43 1.66 -18.63
CA LEU A 163 7.64 1.94 -19.41
C LEU A 163 8.09 0.72 -20.23
N ARG A 164 8.01 -0.48 -19.64
CA ARG A 164 8.45 -1.74 -20.28
C ARG A 164 7.51 -2.24 -21.37
N THR A 165 6.28 -1.75 -21.43
CA THR A 165 5.24 -2.24 -22.37
C THR A 165 4.62 -1.15 -23.22
N ALA A 166 4.93 0.13 -22.95
CA ALA A 166 4.21 1.30 -23.46
C ALA A 166 2.68 1.23 -23.27
N ALA A 167 2.20 0.40 -22.33
CA ALA A 167 0.78 0.28 -22.04
C ALA A 167 0.26 1.59 -21.43
N PRO A 168 -0.90 2.10 -21.88
CA PRO A 168 -1.55 3.24 -21.26
C PRO A 168 -1.95 2.90 -19.82
N ILE A 169 -1.87 3.92 -18.96
CA ILE A 169 -2.37 3.90 -17.60
C ILE A 169 -3.71 4.62 -17.55
N VAL A 170 -4.72 4.04 -16.93
CA VAL A 170 -5.99 4.71 -16.62
C VAL A 170 -6.18 4.78 -15.10
N PRO A 171 -6.18 5.98 -14.50
CA PRO A 171 -6.56 6.17 -13.11
C PRO A 171 -8.03 5.80 -12.89
N LEU A 172 -8.31 4.98 -11.89
CA LEU A 172 -9.65 4.69 -11.38
C LEU A 172 -9.64 5.06 -9.89
N VAL A 173 -9.91 6.32 -9.59
CA VAL A 173 -9.68 6.90 -8.26
C VAL A 173 -10.97 7.35 -7.61
N TRP A 174 -11.04 7.22 -6.29
CA TRP A 174 -12.09 7.88 -5.53
C TRP A 174 -11.70 9.32 -5.20
N GLU A 175 -12.67 10.22 -5.19
CA GLU A 175 -12.48 11.53 -4.55
C GLU A 175 -12.13 11.35 -3.07
N ALA A 176 -11.34 12.27 -2.52
CA ALA A 176 -10.87 12.23 -1.13
C ALA A 176 -12.02 12.20 -0.10
N SER A 177 -13.24 12.58 -0.50
CA SER A 177 -14.47 12.47 0.30
C SER A 177 -14.83 11.05 0.73
N ILE A 178 -14.24 10.02 0.12
CA ILE A 178 -14.45 8.65 0.60
C ILE A 178 -13.71 8.37 1.91
N TYR A 179 -12.60 9.08 2.19
CA TYR A 179 -11.81 8.92 3.41
C TYR A 179 -12.65 9.24 4.65
N ASP A 180 -13.41 10.33 4.62
CA ASP A 180 -14.18 10.80 5.77
C ASP A 180 -15.31 9.83 6.18
N ILE A 181 -15.69 8.90 5.30
CA ILE A 181 -16.74 7.90 5.58
C ILE A 181 -16.21 6.80 6.50
N TRP A 182 -15.05 6.22 6.19
CA TRP A 182 -14.47 5.13 6.98
C TRP A 182 -12.94 5.10 6.90
N PRO A 183 -12.27 5.91 7.74
CA PRO A 183 -10.82 5.88 7.84
C PRO A 183 -10.35 4.62 8.59
N ARG A 184 -9.13 4.16 8.30
CA ARG A 184 -8.54 2.92 8.83
C ARG A 184 -8.52 2.84 10.35
N TRP A 185 -8.32 3.96 11.03
CA TRP A 185 -8.25 4.03 12.49
C TRP A 185 -9.63 3.95 13.18
N ARG A 186 -10.75 4.03 12.44
CA ARG A 186 -12.10 4.00 13.00
C ARG A 186 -12.72 2.62 12.87
N LEU A 187 -13.35 2.15 13.96
CA LEU A 187 -13.95 0.82 14.01
C LEU A 187 -15.15 0.64 13.07
N ARG A 188 -16.00 1.66 12.93
CA ARG A 188 -17.24 1.62 12.13
C ARG A 188 -17.33 2.79 11.16
N PRO A 189 -17.90 2.58 9.96
CA PRO A 189 -18.14 3.65 9.02
C PRO A 189 -19.21 4.61 9.53
N TRP A 190 -19.22 5.82 9.00
CA TRP A 190 -20.42 6.65 9.04
C TRP A 190 -21.44 6.16 8.02
N LEU A 191 -22.72 6.12 8.38
CA LEU A 191 -23.80 5.69 7.48
C LEU A 191 -24.15 6.71 6.38
N THR A 192 -23.47 7.85 6.34
CA THR A 192 -23.74 8.92 5.38
C THR A 192 -22.50 9.25 4.58
N GLY A 193 -22.67 9.52 3.28
CA GLY A 193 -21.62 9.87 2.34
C GLY A 193 -22.12 9.69 0.91
N ARG A 194 -21.54 10.39 -0.06
CA ARG A 194 -21.85 10.27 -1.49
C ARG A 194 -20.57 10.36 -2.33
N PRO A 195 -19.64 9.40 -2.16
CA PRO A 195 -18.33 9.49 -2.80
C PRO A 195 -18.47 9.29 -4.32
N THR A 196 -17.58 9.94 -5.07
CA THR A 196 -17.49 9.82 -6.53
C THR A 196 -16.26 9.00 -6.89
N LEU A 197 -16.47 7.98 -7.71
CA LEU A 197 -15.43 7.24 -8.41
C LEU A 197 -15.22 7.91 -9.76
N ILE A 198 -13.97 8.22 -10.09
CA ILE A 198 -13.59 8.93 -11.30
C ILE A 198 -12.69 8.01 -12.12
N VAL A 199 -13.04 7.86 -13.40
CA VAL A 199 -12.14 7.31 -14.41
C VAL A 199 -11.39 8.49 -15.04
N GLY A 200 -10.07 8.50 -14.87
CA GLY A 200 -9.17 9.48 -15.45
C GLY A 200 -8.92 9.26 -16.94
N ASP A 201 -8.25 10.22 -17.58
CA ASP A 201 -7.81 10.06 -18.96
C ASP A 201 -6.65 9.07 -19.05
N ALA A 202 -6.54 8.39 -20.19
CA ALA A 202 -5.46 7.44 -20.43
C ALA A 202 -4.12 8.19 -20.55
N LEU A 203 -3.20 7.90 -19.63
CA LEU A 203 -1.86 8.45 -19.58
C LEU A 203 -0.87 7.47 -20.23
N ARG A 204 -0.16 7.92 -21.28
CA ARG A 204 1.01 7.21 -21.81
C ARG A 204 2.29 7.82 -21.24
N LEU A 205 3.15 6.96 -20.70
CA LEU A 205 4.44 7.39 -20.12
C LEU A 205 5.56 7.43 -21.16
N CYS A 206 5.52 6.54 -22.15
CA CYS A 206 6.44 6.48 -23.28
C CYS A 206 5.70 6.00 -24.55
N ASP A 207 6.25 6.31 -25.72
CA ASP A 207 5.65 5.95 -27.01
C ASP A 207 5.94 4.50 -27.42
N ALA A 208 7.12 4.00 -27.05
CA ALA A 208 7.58 2.65 -27.34
C ALA A 208 8.08 1.93 -26.07
N PRO A 209 7.95 0.59 -26.00
CA PRO A 209 8.45 -0.20 -24.89
C PRO A 209 9.96 -0.02 -24.68
N MET A 210 10.37 0.27 -23.44
CA MET A 210 11.78 0.43 -23.09
C MET A 210 12.43 -0.92 -22.73
N THR A 211 13.55 -1.26 -23.38
CA THR A 211 14.31 -2.48 -23.06
C THR A 211 14.97 -2.40 -21.67
N ASN A 212 15.44 -1.22 -21.29
CA ASN A 212 16.05 -0.96 -19.98
C ASN A 212 15.45 0.31 -19.40
N ALA A 213 14.49 0.18 -18.48
CA ALA A 213 13.99 1.31 -17.69
C ALA A 213 14.93 1.52 -16.50
N THR A 214 15.59 2.67 -16.44
CA THR A 214 16.46 3.02 -15.31
C THR A 214 15.63 3.42 -14.10
N GLN A 215 16.27 3.49 -12.93
CA GLN A 215 15.63 3.97 -11.71
C GLN A 215 15.12 5.41 -11.87
N GLN A 216 15.89 6.27 -12.56
CA GLN A 216 15.51 7.65 -12.84
C GLN A 216 14.27 7.74 -13.74
N ASP A 217 14.16 6.86 -14.75
CA ASP A 217 12.98 6.80 -15.61
C ASP A 217 11.72 6.43 -14.82
N VAL A 218 11.85 5.45 -13.91
CA VAL A 218 10.76 5.02 -13.03
C VAL A 218 10.35 6.13 -12.08
N GLU A 219 11.29 6.88 -11.52
CA GLU A 219 11.02 8.03 -10.65
C GLU A 219 10.31 9.17 -11.40
N ALA A 220 10.77 9.51 -12.60
CA ALA A 220 10.13 10.51 -13.45
C ALA A 220 8.71 10.08 -13.87
N ALA A 221 8.53 8.80 -14.21
CA ALA A 221 7.22 8.23 -14.51
C ALA A 221 6.29 8.27 -13.29
N ASN A 222 6.78 7.91 -12.10
CA ASN A 222 6.02 7.99 -10.86
C ASN A 222 5.63 9.43 -10.51
N ALA A 223 6.48 10.43 -10.78
CA ALA A 223 6.13 11.83 -10.59
C ALA A 223 4.96 12.26 -11.49
N ARG A 224 4.93 11.81 -12.75
CA ARG A 224 3.82 12.07 -13.69
C ARG A 224 2.53 11.39 -13.27
N ILE A 225 2.59 10.12 -12.86
CA ILE A 225 1.44 9.39 -12.28
C ILE A 225 0.94 10.13 -11.04
N ARG A 226 1.89 10.54 -10.18
CA ARG A 226 1.81 11.50 -9.07
C ARG A 226 0.72 12.55 -9.27
N VAL A 227 1.07 13.48 -10.13
CA VAL A 227 0.30 14.67 -10.46
C VAL A 227 -1.14 14.32 -10.84
N GLU A 228 -1.34 13.30 -11.68
CA GLU A 228 -2.67 12.95 -12.15
C GLU A 228 -3.53 12.31 -11.04
N LEU A 229 -2.95 11.44 -10.22
CA LEU A 229 -3.65 10.84 -9.08
C LEU A 229 -4.06 11.91 -8.04
N ASP A 230 -3.18 12.87 -7.71
CA ASP A 230 -3.53 13.98 -6.82
C ASP A 230 -4.68 14.81 -7.36
N ARG A 231 -4.55 15.22 -8.62
CA ARG A 231 -5.51 16.11 -9.28
C ARG A 231 -6.91 15.52 -9.27
N LEU A 232 -7.04 14.23 -9.56
CA LEU A 232 -8.32 13.53 -9.58
C LEU A 232 -8.84 13.23 -8.16
N THR A 233 -7.97 12.91 -7.20
CA THR A 233 -8.37 12.52 -5.84
C THR A 233 -8.73 13.73 -4.98
N TYR A 234 -7.89 14.76 -4.95
CA TYR A 234 -8.01 15.92 -4.06
C TYR A 234 -8.48 17.20 -4.79
N GLY A 235 -8.64 17.14 -6.11
CA GLY A 235 -9.03 18.30 -6.92
C GLY A 235 -7.87 19.29 -7.13
N ALA A 236 -8.19 20.44 -7.75
CA ALA A 236 -7.20 21.46 -8.12
C ALA A 236 -6.44 22.07 -6.92
N GLY A 237 -7.06 22.12 -5.74
CA GLY A 237 -6.43 22.63 -4.52
C GLY A 237 -5.54 21.60 -3.81
N GLY A 238 -5.49 20.36 -4.30
CA GLY A 238 -4.67 19.29 -3.76
C GLY A 238 -4.95 18.96 -2.29
N VAL A 239 -4.00 18.26 -1.67
CA VAL A 239 -4.07 17.85 -0.25
C VAL A 239 -4.21 19.06 0.69
N ALA A 240 -3.54 20.17 0.39
CA ALA A 240 -3.57 21.38 1.22
C ALA A 240 -4.98 21.98 1.31
N ALA A 241 -5.70 22.09 0.18
CA ALA A 241 -7.08 22.52 0.21
C ALA A 241 -7.97 21.50 0.95
N TRP A 242 -7.78 20.20 0.70
CA TRP A 242 -8.55 19.14 1.38
C TRP A 242 -8.39 19.19 2.91
N MET A 243 -7.19 19.47 3.42
CA MET A 243 -6.92 19.69 4.85
C MET A 243 -7.55 21.00 5.35
N GLY A 244 -7.47 22.06 4.54
CA GLY A 244 -7.89 23.42 4.89
C GLY A 244 -6.96 24.09 5.92
N PRO A 245 -7.06 25.41 6.11
CA PRO A 245 -6.17 26.12 7.03
C PRO A 245 -6.49 25.80 8.50
N PRO A 246 -5.50 25.94 9.40
CA PRO A 246 -5.74 25.97 10.84
C PRO A 246 -6.56 27.21 11.21
N THR A 247 -7.39 27.10 12.24
CA THR A 247 -8.22 28.21 12.74
C THR A 247 -8.13 28.30 14.26
N GLN A 248 -8.23 29.50 14.83
CA GLN A 248 -8.33 29.71 16.27
C GLN A 248 -9.50 30.62 16.60
N GLY A 249 -10.41 30.17 17.47
CA GLY A 249 -11.66 30.89 17.75
C GLY A 249 -12.49 31.16 16.47
N GLY A 250 -12.41 30.23 15.50
CA GLY A 250 -13.07 30.35 14.19
C GLY A 250 -12.37 31.24 13.16
N LYS A 251 -11.28 31.94 13.51
CA LYS A 251 -10.52 32.78 12.57
C LYS A 251 -9.38 31.98 11.93
N PRO A 252 -9.18 32.03 10.59
CA PRO A 252 -8.09 31.33 9.93
C PRO A 252 -6.72 31.91 10.33
N LEU A 253 -5.76 31.03 10.59
CA LEU A 253 -4.37 31.37 10.84
C LEU A 253 -3.58 31.28 9.53
N ARG A 254 -2.59 32.17 9.37
CA ARG A 254 -1.71 32.19 8.18
C ARG A 254 -0.70 31.05 8.17
N GLU A 255 -0.27 30.63 9.35
CA GLU A 255 0.74 29.60 9.54
C GLU A 255 0.24 28.56 10.53
N THR A 256 0.76 27.33 10.42
CA THR A 256 0.49 26.27 11.39
C THR A 256 1.19 26.60 12.70
N PRO A 257 0.46 26.84 13.80
CA PRO A 257 1.09 27.16 15.07
C PRO A 257 1.89 25.95 15.59
N ARG A 258 3.03 26.21 16.23
CA ARG A 258 3.73 25.18 16.99
C ARG A 258 2.93 24.85 18.23
N VAL A 259 2.49 23.59 18.34
CA VAL A 259 1.63 23.14 19.43
C VAL A 259 2.38 22.38 20.52
N ASN A 260 3.64 22.01 20.28
CA ASN A 260 4.49 21.35 21.26
C ASN A 260 4.96 22.35 22.32
N VAL A 261 4.15 22.52 23.36
CA VAL A 261 4.39 23.45 24.47
C VAL A 261 4.57 22.72 25.80
N GLY A 262 4.41 21.40 25.83
CA GLY A 262 4.60 20.56 27.00
C GLY A 262 5.92 19.80 26.99
N GLN A 263 6.22 19.13 28.11
CA GLN A 263 7.35 18.21 28.20
C GLN A 263 6.87 16.76 28.18
N ALA A 264 7.59 15.91 27.45
CA ALA A 264 7.28 14.50 27.36
C ALA A 264 7.45 13.85 28.72
N LYS A 265 6.38 13.27 29.23
CA LYS A 265 6.39 12.47 30.46
C LYS A 265 6.70 11.01 30.10
N ARG A 266 7.03 10.17 31.09
CA ARG A 266 7.03 8.72 30.89
C ARG A 266 5.67 8.26 30.38
N SER A 267 5.66 7.33 29.43
CA SER A 267 4.43 6.79 28.87
C SER A 267 3.54 6.27 30.01
N PRO A 268 2.27 6.68 30.09
CA PRO A 268 1.33 6.21 31.10
C PRO A 268 0.83 4.81 30.74
N ILE A 269 1.75 3.87 30.49
CA ILE A 269 1.41 2.45 30.37
C ILE A 269 0.74 2.09 31.70
N ALA A 270 -0.44 1.46 31.62
CA ALA A 270 -1.15 1.03 32.79
C ALA A 270 -0.21 0.18 33.69
N PRO A 271 -0.30 0.29 35.03
CA PRO A 271 0.59 -0.45 35.94
C PRO A 271 0.58 -1.97 35.72
N ASP A 272 -0.49 -2.50 35.11
CA ASP A 272 -0.66 -3.92 34.76
C ASP A 272 -0.01 -4.34 33.43
N GLY A 273 0.60 -3.41 32.70
CA GLY A 273 1.23 -3.64 31.40
C GLY A 273 0.26 -3.98 30.26
N LYS A 274 -1.07 -3.93 30.47
CA LYS A 274 -2.04 -4.35 29.45
C LYS A 274 -2.29 -3.22 28.45
N LYS A 275 -1.91 -3.47 27.19
CA LYS A 275 -2.24 -2.58 26.07
C LYS A 275 -3.74 -2.60 25.81
N ARG A 276 -4.33 -1.42 25.56
CA ARG A 276 -5.74 -1.32 25.12
C ARG A 276 -5.91 -2.05 23.79
N SER A 277 -7.03 -2.75 23.64
CA SER A 277 -7.41 -3.41 22.39
C SER A 277 -7.33 -2.43 21.22
N ILE A 278 -6.68 -2.83 20.12
CA ILE A 278 -6.50 -2.01 18.91
C ILE A 278 -7.83 -1.47 18.37
N TRP A 279 -8.89 -2.27 18.46
CA TRP A 279 -10.26 -1.91 18.05
C TRP A 279 -10.88 -0.76 18.86
N ARG A 280 -10.34 -0.47 20.05
CA ARG A 280 -10.79 0.61 20.95
C ARG A 280 -9.87 1.83 20.93
N GLN A 281 -8.77 1.80 20.17
CA GLN A 281 -7.81 2.89 20.15
C GLN A 281 -8.28 4.06 19.26
N GLY A 282 -9.05 3.79 18.20
CA GLY A 282 -9.61 4.84 17.38
C GLY A 282 -8.52 5.75 16.80
N VAL A 283 -8.70 7.08 16.87
CA VAL A 283 -7.71 8.06 16.39
C VAL A 283 -6.36 7.98 17.10
N ALA A 284 -6.28 7.38 18.30
CA ALA A 284 -5.00 7.14 18.98
C ALA A 284 -4.08 6.18 18.22
N GLN A 285 -4.62 5.37 17.29
CA GLN A 285 -3.81 4.57 16.36
C GLN A 285 -3.00 5.45 15.40
N LEU A 286 -3.55 6.62 15.03
CA LEU A 286 -2.88 7.60 14.18
C LEU A 286 -2.02 8.55 15.04
N LEU A 287 -2.60 9.12 16.10
CA LEU A 287 -1.91 9.97 17.07
C LEU A 287 -1.25 9.14 18.18
N TRP A 288 -0.26 8.32 17.80
CA TRP A 288 0.52 7.45 18.71
C TRP A 288 1.35 8.24 19.74
N ARG A 289 1.53 9.54 19.52
CA ARG A 289 2.22 10.49 20.41
C ARG A 289 1.35 11.73 20.59
N CYS A 290 1.31 12.26 21.81
CA CYS A 290 0.61 13.52 22.05
C CYS A 290 1.31 14.67 21.29
N PRO A 291 0.62 15.41 20.42
CA PRO A 291 1.23 16.53 19.69
C PRO A 291 1.61 17.70 20.60
N VAL A 292 0.97 17.84 21.77
CA VAL A 292 1.18 18.97 22.68
C VAL A 292 2.33 18.76 23.66
N CYS A 293 2.43 17.57 24.26
CA CYS A 293 3.49 17.27 25.24
C CYS A 293 4.51 16.24 24.75
N GLY A 294 4.29 15.58 23.63
CA GLY A 294 5.22 14.58 23.10
C GLY A 294 5.24 13.23 23.82
N THR A 295 4.36 12.98 24.81
CA THR A 295 4.28 11.68 25.49
C THR A 295 3.72 10.59 24.56
N LEU A 296 4.42 9.45 24.49
CA LEU A 296 4.02 8.26 23.71
C LEU A 296 2.85 7.52 24.34
N ASP A 297 1.94 7.02 23.50
CA ASP A 297 0.78 6.19 23.88
C ASP A 297 -0.14 6.86 24.93
N ALA A 298 -0.10 8.19 25.03
CA ALA A 298 -0.90 8.96 25.99
C ALA A 298 -2.28 9.37 25.46
N ILE A 299 -2.49 9.33 24.14
CA ILE A 299 -3.78 9.69 23.54
C ILE A 299 -4.84 8.64 23.87
N ARG A 300 -6.04 9.11 24.20
CA ARG A 300 -7.22 8.33 24.53
C ARG A 300 -8.38 8.83 23.67
N HIS A 301 -9.11 7.90 23.06
CA HIS A 301 -10.35 8.18 22.34
C HIS A 301 -11.47 7.49 23.12
N GLU A 302 -12.23 8.24 23.90
CA GLU A 302 -13.16 7.69 24.89
C GLU A 302 -14.59 7.64 24.34
N LYS A 303 -15.00 8.68 23.62
CA LYS A 303 -16.27 8.77 22.90
C LYS A 303 -15.99 9.10 21.43
N PRO A 304 -16.95 8.95 20.49
CA PRO A 304 -16.72 9.16 19.06
C PRO A 304 -16.14 10.52 18.66
N THR A 305 -16.27 11.52 19.54
CA THR A 305 -15.78 12.89 19.39
C THR A 305 -14.75 13.27 20.45
N ASP A 306 -14.57 12.49 21.52
CA ASP A 306 -13.83 12.95 22.70
C ASP A 306 -12.45 12.33 22.71
N VAL A 307 -11.44 13.17 22.50
CA VAL A 307 -10.03 12.78 22.47
C VAL A 307 -9.30 13.50 23.60
N SER A 308 -8.48 12.80 24.37
CA SER A 308 -7.73 13.39 25.48
C SER A 308 -6.31 12.82 25.58
N CYS A 309 -5.43 13.54 26.25
CA CYS A 309 -4.09 13.07 26.59
C CYS A 309 -4.03 12.74 28.08
N ALA A 310 -3.72 11.50 28.44
CA ALA A 310 -3.58 11.05 29.83
C ALA A 310 -2.33 11.59 30.56
N ALA A 311 -1.49 12.39 29.90
CA ALA A 311 -0.23 12.90 30.46
C ALA A 311 -0.23 14.41 30.71
N CYS A 312 -0.87 15.19 29.85
CA CYS A 312 -0.95 16.65 29.97
C CYS A 312 -2.39 17.16 30.05
N ASP A 313 -3.36 16.24 30.13
CA ASP A 313 -4.79 16.51 30.28
C ASP A 313 -5.41 17.39 29.19
N THR A 314 -4.68 17.64 28.09
CA THR A 314 -5.22 18.32 26.93
C THR A 314 -6.36 17.50 26.35
N ARG A 315 -7.46 18.16 26.03
CA ARG A 315 -8.67 17.57 25.47
C ARG A 315 -8.99 18.23 24.14
N TRP A 316 -9.40 17.40 23.20
CA TRP A 316 -9.85 17.79 21.88
C TRP A 316 -11.24 17.23 21.60
N THR A 317 -12.00 17.97 20.82
CA THR A 317 -13.17 17.45 20.12
C THR A 317 -12.79 17.08 18.69
N LEU A 318 -13.10 15.85 18.29
CA LEU A 318 -12.92 15.29 16.95
C LEU A 318 -14.19 15.49 16.14
N GLN A 319 -14.08 16.19 15.01
CA GLN A 319 -15.18 16.50 14.11
C GLN A 319 -14.95 15.87 12.74
N ARG A 320 -16.00 15.27 12.19
CA ARG A 320 -16.06 14.87 10.78
C ARG A 320 -16.49 16.08 9.95
N VAL A 321 -15.70 16.45 8.95
CA VAL A 321 -16.07 17.43 7.93
C VAL A 321 -16.24 16.68 6.62
N ARG A 322 -17.46 16.69 6.06
CA ARG A 322 -17.76 15.94 4.82
C ARG A 322 -16.90 16.45 3.66
N GLY A 323 -16.25 15.55 2.94
CA GLY A 323 -15.40 15.88 1.79
C GLY A 323 -14.03 16.43 2.15
N ARG A 324 -13.67 16.50 3.44
CA ARG A 324 -12.41 17.06 3.95
C ARG A 324 -11.77 16.08 4.95
N ASP A 325 -10.60 16.43 5.45
CA ASP A 325 -10.03 15.71 6.59
C ASP A 325 -10.91 15.87 7.84
N TYR A 326 -10.75 14.94 8.79
CA TYR A 326 -11.22 15.13 10.15
C TYR A 326 -10.52 16.31 10.81
N ARG A 327 -11.19 16.95 11.76
CA ARG A 327 -10.64 18.08 12.50
C ARG A 327 -10.60 17.80 13.98
N LEU A 328 -9.54 18.25 14.64
CA LEU A 328 -9.48 18.28 16.10
C LEU A 328 -9.40 19.73 16.53
N ARG A 329 -10.28 20.10 17.45
CA ARG A 329 -10.28 21.38 18.14
C ARG A 329 -9.96 21.21 19.61
N VAL A 330 -9.02 21.99 20.14
CA VAL A 330 -8.67 21.98 21.56
C VAL A 330 -9.79 22.62 22.37
N ILE A 331 -10.36 21.88 23.31
CA ILE A 331 -11.43 22.36 24.21
C ILE A 331 -10.92 22.64 25.62
N ALA A 332 -9.80 22.02 26.01
CA ALA A 332 -9.13 22.26 27.28
C ALA A 332 -7.64 21.90 27.15
N GLY A 333 -6.75 22.66 27.80
CA GLY A 333 -5.30 22.46 27.70
C GLY A 333 -4.55 23.77 27.93
N PRO A 334 -3.31 23.89 27.42
CA PRO A 334 -2.54 25.14 27.48
C PRO A 334 -3.34 26.32 26.93
N PRO A 335 -3.39 27.48 27.63
CA PRO A 335 -4.22 28.62 27.23
C PRO A 335 -3.97 29.12 25.80
N SER A 336 -2.73 29.06 25.34
CA SER A 336 -2.34 29.46 23.97
C SER A 336 -2.96 28.61 22.87
N LEU A 337 -3.40 27.39 23.19
CA LEU A 337 -3.93 26.43 22.22
C LEU A 337 -5.45 26.29 22.29
N VAL A 338 -6.13 26.88 23.27
CA VAL A 338 -7.59 26.76 23.38
C VAL A 338 -8.26 27.32 22.13
N ASP A 339 -9.28 26.60 21.63
CA ASP A 339 -9.99 26.84 20.37
C ASP A 339 -9.13 26.76 19.10
N LEU A 340 -7.88 26.29 19.18
CA LEU A 340 -7.12 25.91 18.01
C LEU A 340 -7.75 24.65 17.39
N GLU A 341 -8.14 24.77 16.12
CA GLU A 341 -8.64 23.70 15.29
C GLU A 341 -7.75 23.51 14.07
N MET A 342 -7.37 22.26 13.81
CA MET A 342 -6.61 21.89 12.62
C MET A 342 -7.08 20.54 12.08
N ALA A 343 -6.73 20.26 10.83
CA ALA A 343 -6.84 18.94 10.22
C ALA A 343 -6.13 17.89 11.10
N LEU A 344 -6.71 16.70 11.25
CA LEU A 344 -6.14 15.57 11.98
C LEU A 344 -4.76 15.21 11.43
N THR A 345 -4.60 15.28 10.12
CA THR A 345 -3.31 15.13 9.45
C THR A 345 -2.27 16.17 9.92
N ALA A 346 -2.68 17.43 10.12
CA ALA A 346 -1.77 18.46 10.63
C ALA A 346 -1.39 18.20 12.09
N TRP A 347 -2.32 17.74 12.92
CA TRP A 347 -2.02 17.28 14.29
C TRP A 347 -1.07 16.07 14.29
N TYR A 348 -1.20 15.17 13.34
CA TYR A 348 -0.29 14.03 13.18
C TYR A 348 1.13 14.48 12.81
N ASP A 349 1.28 15.50 11.96
CA ASP A 349 2.59 16.07 11.65
C ASP A 349 3.25 16.67 12.90
N GLN A 350 2.48 17.38 13.74
CA GLN A 350 2.96 17.87 15.04
C GLN A 350 3.35 16.74 16.00
N ALA A 351 2.62 15.62 16.00
CA ALA A 351 2.96 14.46 16.81
C ALA A 351 4.28 13.80 16.37
N ARG A 352 4.60 13.84 15.07
CA ARG A 352 5.85 13.35 14.51
C ARG A 352 7.03 14.29 14.73
N ASP A 353 6.78 15.59 14.83
CA ASP A 353 7.84 16.59 14.92
C ASP A 353 8.78 16.35 16.11
N GLY A 354 10.08 16.45 15.87
CA GLY A 354 11.13 16.16 16.84
C GLY A 354 11.22 14.71 17.32
N PHE A 355 10.47 13.76 16.75
CA PHE A 355 10.62 12.34 17.10
C PHE A 355 11.78 11.71 16.33
N ALA A 356 12.83 11.34 17.06
CA ALA A 356 13.96 10.59 16.54
C ALA A 356 14.03 9.22 17.24
N PRO A 357 13.60 8.12 16.60
CA PRO A 357 13.72 6.79 17.20
C PRO A 357 15.21 6.46 17.36
N GLN A 358 15.60 6.06 18.57
CA GLN A 358 16.96 5.54 18.77
C GLN A 358 17.06 4.15 18.12
N PRO A 359 18.15 3.86 17.40
CA PRO A 359 18.39 2.53 16.88
C PRO A 359 18.38 1.54 18.05
N VAL A 360 17.59 0.46 17.94
CA VAL A 360 17.66 -0.63 18.92
C VAL A 360 19.09 -1.20 18.82
N PRO A 361 19.89 -1.17 19.90
CA PRO A 361 21.24 -1.69 19.85
C PRO A 361 21.16 -3.17 19.50
N HIS A 362 21.68 -3.54 18.33
CA HIS A 362 21.77 -4.93 17.94
C HIS A 362 22.78 -5.60 18.89
N ARG A 363 22.32 -6.28 19.94
CA ARG A 363 23.17 -7.14 20.78
C ARG A 363 23.69 -8.27 19.90
N GLY A 364 24.89 -8.08 19.35
CA GLY A 364 25.53 -9.02 18.46
C GLY A 364 25.70 -10.39 19.12
N ARG A 365 24.97 -11.39 18.63
CA ARG A 365 25.71 -12.53 18.09
C ARG A 365 25.98 -12.18 16.64
N SER A 366 27.22 -11.75 16.37
CA SER A 366 27.73 -11.80 15.01
C SER A 366 27.42 -13.20 14.48
N PRO A 367 26.76 -13.38 13.33
CA PRO A 367 26.74 -14.69 12.72
C PRO A 367 28.21 -15.04 12.54
N ARG A 368 28.68 -16.11 13.19
CA ARG A 368 29.97 -16.69 12.83
C ARG A 368 29.83 -17.00 11.35
N CYS A 369 30.39 -16.14 10.50
CA CYS A 369 30.72 -16.48 9.14
C CYS A 369 31.77 -17.58 9.29
N GLY A 370 31.29 -18.81 9.48
CA GLY A 370 32.13 -19.97 9.31
C GLY A 370 32.71 -19.81 7.93
N ARG A 371 34.04 -19.68 7.83
CA ARG A 371 34.77 -20.00 6.62
C ARG A 371 34.48 -21.46 6.35
N ALA A 372 33.32 -21.76 5.76
CA ALA A 372 33.11 -23.01 5.07
C ALA A 372 34.09 -22.94 3.92
N ARG A 373 35.25 -23.60 4.08
CA ARG A 373 36.10 -23.97 2.97
C ARG A 373 35.19 -24.75 2.02
N VAL A 374 34.76 -24.11 0.95
CA VAL A 374 34.12 -24.79 -0.17
C VAL A 374 35.23 -25.70 -0.75
N PRO A 375 35.07 -27.02 -0.75
CA PRO A 375 36.01 -27.87 -1.47
C PRO A 375 35.88 -27.49 -2.95
N VAL A 376 36.98 -27.05 -3.55
CA VAL A 376 37.07 -26.84 -4.99
C VAL A 376 37.02 -28.23 -5.65
N GLY A 377 35.81 -28.72 -5.90
CA GLY A 377 35.59 -29.90 -6.71
C GLY A 377 35.91 -29.55 -8.17
N ARG A 378 37.01 -30.10 -8.69
CA ARG A 378 37.33 -30.08 -10.14
C ARG A 378 36.13 -30.64 -10.92
N TRP A 379 35.55 -29.81 -11.77
CA TRP A 379 34.65 -30.27 -12.83
C TRP A 379 35.45 -31.15 -13.82
N ARG A 380 35.04 -32.41 -13.99
CA ARG A 380 35.46 -33.24 -15.15
C ARG A 380 34.29 -33.29 -16.14
N HIS A 381 34.59 -32.96 -17.39
CA HIS A 381 33.65 -33.04 -18.52
C HIS A 381 33.14 -34.48 -18.75
N PRO A 382 31.87 -34.67 -19.13
CA PRO A 382 31.35 -35.99 -19.48
C PRO A 382 31.72 -36.32 -20.93
N GLY A 383 32.62 -37.28 -21.12
CA GLY A 383 32.99 -37.77 -22.44
C GLY A 383 34.00 -38.91 -22.37
N ALA A 384 33.56 -40.12 -21.99
CA ALA A 384 34.15 -41.41 -22.37
C ALA A 384 33.30 -42.56 -21.77
N ARG A 385 33.15 -43.63 -22.55
CA ARG A 385 32.35 -44.86 -22.28
C ARG A 385 32.98 -45.77 -21.21
N PRO A 386 32.24 -46.77 -20.69
CA PRO A 386 32.54 -47.44 -19.43
C PRO A 386 33.44 -48.67 -19.59
N THR A 387 34.18 -49.00 -18.52
CA THR A 387 34.77 -50.33 -18.33
C THR A 387 34.40 -50.87 -16.95
N GLU A 388 33.77 -52.03 -17.00
CA GLU A 388 33.66 -53.15 -16.07
C GLU A 388 34.29 -53.07 -14.66
N SER A 389 33.50 -53.61 -13.72
CA SER A 389 33.86 -54.67 -12.76
C SER A 389 33.74 -54.36 -11.27
N ALA A 390 33.27 -55.41 -10.58
CA ALA A 390 33.33 -55.72 -9.16
C ALA A 390 32.31 -55.03 -8.22
N HIS A 391 31.12 -55.61 -8.00
CA HIS A 391 30.77 -56.76 -7.14
C HIS A 391 30.81 -56.53 -5.62
N ARG A 392 29.63 -56.85 -5.02
CA ARG A 392 29.35 -57.33 -3.64
C ARG A 392 29.52 -56.28 -2.53
N ALA A 393 28.68 -56.20 -1.50
CA ALA A 393 27.86 -57.22 -0.89
C ALA A 393 26.56 -56.65 -0.27
N LEU A 394 25.48 -57.41 -0.44
CA LEU A 394 24.27 -57.40 0.39
C LEU A 394 24.56 -58.09 1.72
N GLY A 395 24.15 -57.48 2.84
CA GLY A 395 24.22 -58.08 4.17
C GLY A 395 23.13 -57.51 5.09
N ARG A 396 22.19 -58.36 5.47
CA ARG A 396 20.94 -58.09 6.20
C ARG A 396 21.17 -57.67 7.66
N ALA A 397 20.28 -56.83 8.21
CA ALA A 397 19.75 -57.01 9.58
C ALA A 397 18.43 -56.24 9.78
N ARG A 398 17.41 -56.96 10.25
CA ARG A 398 16.10 -56.46 10.70
C ARG A 398 16.22 -55.89 12.13
N ALA A 399 15.47 -54.84 12.46
CA ALA A 399 14.34 -54.87 13.41
C ALA A 399 14.04 -53.53 14.11
N SER A 400 12.75 -53.19 14.05
CA SER A 400 11.95 -52.54 15.11
C SER A 400 11.86 -51.01 15.24
N ARG A 401 10.62 -50.56 15.00
CA ARG A 401 9.76 -49.70 15.85
C ARG A 401 10.07 -48.19 16.02
N ARG A 402 9.12 -47.42 15.45
CA ARG A 402 8.40 -46.22 15.95
C ARG A 402 8.53 -44.93 15.12
N ARG A 403 7.35 -44.46 14.67
CA ARG A 403 6.97 -43.13 14.11
C ARG A 403 7.37 -42.01 15.10
N ALA A 404 7.65 -40.73 14.77
CA ALA A 404 7.10 -39.80 13.76
C ALA A 404 8.08 -38.61 13.49
N PRO A 405 7.71 -37.46 12.86
CA PRO A 405 8.34 -36.97 11.63
C PRO A 405 9.30 -35.77 11.78
N ARG A 406 10.25 -35.64 10.83
CA ARG A 406 11.12 -34.46 10.66
C ARG A 406 10.45 -33.40 9.77
N ALA A 407 10.36 -32.18 10.29
CA ALA A 407 10.08 -30.97 9.53
C ALA A 407 11.22 -30.69 8.53
N ALA A 408 10.88 -30.49 7.26
CA ALA A 408 11.82 -30.10 6.22
C ALA A 408 12.08 -28.59 6.27
N ARG A 409 13.34 -28.23 6.49
CA ARG A 409 13.87 -26.85 6.41
C ARG A 409 13.97 -26.42 4.95
N VAL A 410 13.35 -25.28 4.60
CA VAL A 410 13.62 -24.58 3.34
C VAL A 410 14.82 -23.64 3.55
N ARG A 411 15.81 -23.78 2.67
CA ARG A 411 17.06 -22.99 2.61
C ARG A 411 16.77 -21.57 2.12
N ALA A 412 17.20 -20.56 2.88
CA ALA A 412 17.26 -19.17 2.44
C ALA A 412 18.50 -18.94 1.56
N LEU A 413 18.31 -18.37 0.38
CA LEU A 413 19.38 -17.86 -0.50
C LEU A 413 19.59 -16.36 -0.22
N GLY A 414 20.86 -15.97 -0.10
CA GLY A 414 21.34 -14.73 0.50
C GLY A 414 21.15 -13.46 -0.32
N TYR A 415 21.08 -12.36 0.43
CA TYR A 415 21.04 -10.97 -0.02
C TYR A 415 22.44 -10.42 -0.30
N HIS A 416 22.56 -9.57 -1.33
CA HIS A 416 23.72 -8.70 -1.55
C HIS A 416 23.47 -7.31 -0.93
N ARG A 417 24.52 -6.73 -0.32
CA ARG A 417 24.59 -5.38 0.28
C ARG A 417 24.61 -4.28 -0.79
N PRO A 418 23.94 -3.13 -0.59
CA PRO A 418 24.29 -1.87 -1.25
C PRO A 418 25.49 -1.21 -0.55
N GLY A 419 26.44 -0.72 -1.35
CA GLY A 419 27.62 -0.01 -0.90
C GLY A 419 27.34 1.44 -0.50
N THR A 420 28.12 1.90 0.47
CA THR A 420 28.21 3.27 0.98
C THR A 420 28.85 4.21 -0.04
N LEU A 421 28.16 5.28 -0.42
CA LEU A 421 28.74 6.46 -1.07
C LEU A 421 28.69 7.64 -0.09
N ALA A 422 29.87 8.23 0.14
CA ALA A 422 30.08 9.41 0.98
C ALA A 422 29.54 10.69 0.29
N PRO A 423 29.24 11.76 1.04
CA PRO A 423 28.59 12.94 0.49
C PRO A 423 29.57 13.82 -0.31
N HIS A 424 29.23 14.10 -1.57
CA HIS A 424 29.89 15.15 -2.33
C HIS A 424 29.49 16.53 -1.80
N ARG A 425 30.50 17.32 -1.42
CA ARG A 425 30.40 18.77 -1.14
C ARG A 425 29.91 19.51 -2.39
N ALA A 426 28.86 20.30 -2.25
CA ALA A 426 28.49 21.34 -3.21
C ALA A 426 29.49 22.53 -3.12
N PRO A 427 29.93 23.12 -4.23
CA PRO A 427 30.60 24.42 -4.20
C PRO A 427 29.57 25.56 -4.02
N SER A 428 29.93 26.50 -3.14
CA SER A 428 29.19 27.73 -2.83
C SER A 428 29.16 28.70 -4.04
N PRO A 429 28.06 29.43 -4.29
CA PRO A 429 27.98 30.43 -5.36
C PRO A 429 28.29 31.83 -4.82
N LEU A 430 29.46 32.38 -5.14
CA LEU A 430 29.71 33.83 -5.06
C LEU A 430 30.70 34.27 -6.15
N ALA A 431 30.34 35.38 -6.79
CA ALA A 431 31.09 36.22 -7.73
C ALA A 431 31.25 35.72 -9.18
N ARG A 432 30.45 36.30 -10.08
CA ARG A 432 30.92 36.96 -11.32
C ARG A 432 29.81 37.76 -12.00
N ARG A 433 29.78 39.06 -11.70
CA ARG A 433 29.31 40.11 -12.61
C ARG A 433 30.54 40.73 -13.29
N ALA A 434 30.32 41.25 -14.49
CA ALA A 434 31.22 42.03 -15.34
C ALA A 434 32.18 41.24 -16.25
N ARG A 435 31.83 41.07 -17.53
CA ARG A 435 32.17 42.02 -18.61
C ARG A 435 31.65 41.48 -19.95
N ARG A 436 30.75 42.25 -20.58
CA ARG A 436 30.57 42.33 -22.04
C ARG A 436 31.57 43.36 -22.57
N LEU A 437 31.79 43.35 -23.90
CA LEU A 437 32.87 43.96 -24.70
C LEU A 437 34.08 43.00 -24.78
N GLY A 438 34.55 42.53 -25.93
CA GLY A 438 34.20 42.73 -27.34
C GLY A 438 35.26 41.97 -28.17
N PHE A 439 34.87 41.60 -29.39
CA PHE A 439 35.54 40.71 -30.36
C PHE A 439 35.33 39.21 -30.17
#